data_AF-A0A820F8H0-F1
#
_entry.id   AF-A0A820F8H0-F1
#
_cell.length_a   1.000
_cell.length_b   1.000
_cell.length_c   1.000
_cell.angle_alpha   90.00
_cell.angle_beta   90.00
_cell.angle_gamma   90.00
#
_symmetry.space_group_name_H-M   'P 1'
#
loop_
_entity.id
_entity.type
_entity.pdbx_description
1 polymer ?
#
loop_
_entity_poly.entity_id
_entity_poly.type
_entity_poly.pdbx_seq_one_letter_code
_entity_poly.pdbx_strand_id
1 'polypeptide(L)'
;MISYILFLSIILVYLLILTIVYASFYRNANISSNTFAVTNGIICYPIRLPNDGRCVQWIFLQMNDVYELLPLDKGCKGGLARVAYIRQSLKQENSNTYTILAGDFLSPSVLGFLTVNGTIFNEKQIIATINTLGVDFVTFGNHEFDLS
;
A
#
# COMPACT_ATOMS: atom_id res chain seq x y z
N MET A 1 6.57 38.09 -34.29
CA MET A 1 7.12 36.86 -33.71
C MET A 1 7.41 36.99 -32.20
N ILE A 2 8.19 38.00 -31.77
CA ILE A 2 8.54 38.24 -30.35
C ILE A 2 7.30 38.46 -29.45
N SER A 3 6.29 39.21 -29.91
CA SER A 3 5.06 39.48 -29.14
C SER A 3 4.23 38.22 -28.85
N TYR A 4 4.21 37.24 -29.77
CA TYR A 4 3.49 35.98 -29.58
C TYR A 4 4.18 35.06 -28.57
N ILE A 5 5.52 35.01 -28.62
CA ILE A 5 6.34 34.25 -27.67
C ILE A 5 6.19 34.82 -26.25
N LEU A 6 6.15 36.15 -26.13
CA LEU A 6 5.92 36.84 -24.85
C LEU A 6 4.51 36.56 -24.30
N PHE A 7 3.49 36.57 -25.16
CA PHE A 7 2.12 36.25 -24.77
C PHE A 7 1.98 34.80 -24.29
N LEU A 8 2.56 33.84 -25.01
CA LEU A 8 2.51 32.42 -24.64
C LEU A 8 3.24 32.12 -23.33
N SER A 9 4.38 32.78 -23.10
CA SER A 9 5.14 32.63 -21.85
C SER A 9 4.41 33.20 -20.64
N ILE A 10 3.67 34.32 -20.78
CA ILE A 10 2.80 34.84 -19.73
C ILE A 10 1.67 33.85 -19.39
N ILE A 11 1.04 33.24 -20.40
CA ILE A 11 0.00 32.22 -20.18
C ILE A 11 0.56 31.01 -19.43
N LEU A 12 1.73 30.50 -19.83
CA LEU A 12 2.36 29.36 -19.18
C LEU A 12 2.72 29.65 -17.71
N VAL A 13 3.25 30.84 -17.43
CA VAL A 13 3.54 31.27 -16.04
C VAL A 13 2.25 31.38 -15.23
N TYR A 14 1.19 31.94 -15.81
CA TYR A 14 -0.11 32.02 -15.15
C TYR A 14 -0.69 30.63 -14.84
N LEU A 15 -0.65 29.70 -15.79
CA LEU A 15 -1.11 28.32 -15.59
C LEU A 15 -0.29 27.59 -14.52
N LEU A 16 1.03 27.79 -14.51
CA LEU A 16 1.91 27.22 -13.49
C LEU A 16 1.57 27.75 -12.09
N ILE A 17 1.40 29.07 -11.95
CA ILE A 17 1.00 29.70 -10.68
C ILE A 17 -0.37 29.17 -10.24
N LEU A 18 -1.34 29.10 -11.15
CA LEU A 18 -2.68 28.60 -10.86
C LEU A 18 -2.62 27.14 -10.37
N THR A 19 -1.79 26.31 -10.99
CA THR A 19 -1.60 24.90 -10.62
C THR A 19 -0.96 24.77 -9.23
N ILE A 20 0.08 25.57 -8.93
CA ILE A 20 0.73 25.58 -7.62
C ILE A 20 -0.24 26.04 -6.53
N VAL A 21 -1.01 27.10 -6.79
CA VAL A 21 -2.01 27.61 -5.84
C VAL A 21 -3.10 26.57 -5.61
N TYR A 22 -3.63 25.94 -6.68
CA TYR A 22 -4.63 24.89 -6.56
C TYR A 22 -4.10 23.69 -5.77
N ALA A 23 -2.89 23.21 -6.06
CA ALA A 23 -2.26 22.11 -5.32
C ALA A 23 -2.00 22.46 -3.84
N SER A 24 -1.62 23.71 -3.55
CA SER A 24 -1.43 24.20 -2.18
C SER A 24 -2.75 24.26 -1.40
N PHE A 25 -3.83 24.73 -2.04
CA PHE A 25 -5.18 24.70 -1.47
C PHE A 25 -5.67 23.27 -1.25
N TYR A 26 -5.46 22.37 -2.22
CA TYR A 26 -5.84 20.96 -2.09
C TYR A 26 -5.09 20.27 -0.94
N ARG A 27 -3.79 20.56 -0.77
CA ARG A 27 -2.98 20.06 0.35
C ARG A 27 -3.44 20.61 1.70
N ASN A 28 -3.78 21.91 1.76
CA ASN A 28 -4.25 22.56 2.99
C ASN A 28 -5.70 22.25 3.34
N ALA A 29 -6.49 21.74 2.40
CA ALA A 29 -7.88 21.36 2.64
C ALA A 29 -8.03 20.17 3.62
N ASN A 30 -6.93 19.57 4.10
CA ASN A 30 -6.93 18.47 5.08
C ASN A 30 -7.97 17.39 4.75
N ILE A 31 -8.21 17.16 3.45
CA ILE A 31 -9.02 16.04 3.02
C ILE A 31 -8.15 14.83 3.31
N SER A 32 -8.34 14.25 4.49
CA SER A 32 -7.72 12.98 4.80
C SER A 32 -8.16 12.05 3.66
N SER A 33 -7.19 11.42 2.99
CA SER A 33 -7.45 10.49 1.88
C SER A 33 -8.53 9.47 2.26
N ASN A 34 -8.61 9.14 3.54
CA ASN A 34 -9.58 8.25 4.14
C ASN A 34 -11.00 8.84 4.12
N THR A 35 -11.19 10.14 4.43
CA THR A 35 -12.52 10.78 4.42
C THR A 35 -13.06 10.90 2.99
N PHE A 36 -12.22 11.26 2.03
CA PHE A 36 -12.61 11.29 0.62
C PHE A 36 -12.96 9.91 0.11
N ALA A 37 -12.13 8.92 0.42
CA ALA A 37 -12.34 7.56 -0.04
C ALA A 37 -13.58 6.90 0.59
N VAL A 38 -13.86 7.16 1.87
CA VAL A 38 -15.09 6.68 2.52
C VAL A 38 -16.33 7.38 1.96
N THR A 39 -16.30 8.72 1.81
CA THR A 39 -17.45 9.50 1.32
C THR A 39 -17.81 9.14 -0.13
N ASN A 40 -16.82 8.83 -0.96
CA ASN A 40 -17.04 8.46 -2.36
C ASN A 40 -17.14 6.94 -2.58
N GLY A 41 -17.23 6.13 -1.51
CA GLY A 41 -17.34 4.68 -1.62
C GLY A 41 -16.12 3.98 -2.26
N ILE A 42 -14.98 4.66 -2.32
CA ILE A 42 -13.68 4.09 -2.76
C ILE A 42 -13.14 3.16 -1.67
N ILE A 43 -13.38 3.50 -0.39
CA ILE A 43 -13.18 2.62 0.77
C ILE A 43 -14.57 2.35 1.36
N CYS A 44 -15.11 1.17 1.10
CA CYS A 44 -16.29 0.69 1.78
C CYS A 44 -15.87 0.02 3.09
N TYR A 45 -16.46 0.45 4.22
CA TYR A 45 -16.57 -0.47 5.35
C TYR A 45 -17.44 -1.64 4.89
N PRO A 46 -17.06 -2.89 5.22
CA PRO A 46 -17.82 -4.05 4.76
C PRO A 46 -19.24 -3.95 5.30
N ILE A 47 -20.24 -4.07 4.42
CA ILE A 47 -21.62 -4.31 4.82
C ILE A 47 -21.59 -5.61 5.65
N ARG A 48 -21.97 -5.52 6.93
CA ARG A 48 -22.14 -6.71 7.77
C ARG A 48 -23.41 -7.42 7.33
N LEU A 49 -23.24 -8.60 6.74
CA LEU A 49 -24.38 -9.43 6.39
C LEU A 49 -24.97 -10.06 7.66
N PRO A 50 -26.29 -10.34 7.70
CA PRO A 50 -26.90 -11.04 8.83
C PRO A 50 -26.24 -12.40 9.06
N ASN A 51 -25.94 -12.73 10.32
CA ASN A 51 -25.45 -14.05 10.70
C ASN A 51 -26.63 -15.01 10.93
N ASP A 52 -27.45 -15.21 9.88
CA ASP A 52 -28.68 -16.02 9.91
C ASP A 52 -28.54 -17.39 9.24
N GLY A 53 -27.30 -17.77 8.90
CA GLY A 53 -26.98 -19.06 8.26
C GLY A 53 -27.36 -19.16 6.78
N ARG A 54 -27.92 -18.10 6.17
CA ARG A 54 -28.26 -18.10 4.73
C ARG A 54 -27.13 -17.59 3.85
N CYS A 55 -26.25 -16.78 4.42
CA CYS A 55 -25.11 -16.19 3.74
C CYS A 55 -23.82 -16.48 4.51
N VAL A 56 -22.73 -16.75 3.78
CA VAL A 56 -21.38 -16.80 4.36
C VAL A 56 -20.64 -15.55 3.92
N GLN A 57 -20.24 -14.74 4.89
CA GLN A 57 -19.40 -13.57 4.63
C GLN A 57 -17.92 -13.99 4.70
N TRP A 58 -17.15 -13.59 3.69
CA TRP A 58 -15.70 -13.75 3.62
C TRP A 58 -15.02 -12.39 3.67
N ILE A 59 -13.84 -12.32 4.26
CA ILE A 59 -12.99 -11.13 4.24
C ILE A 59 -11.67 -11.52 3.58
N PHE A 60 -11.27 -10.76 2.57
CA PHE A 60 -9.96 -10.92 1.93
C PHE A 60 -9.10 -9.70 2.28
N LEU A 61 -8.07 -9.92 3.08
CA LEU A 61 -7.02 -8.93 3.33
C LEU A 61 -5.91 -9.18 2.32
N GLN A 62 -5.87 -8.37 1.27
CA GLN A 62 -4.91 -8.52 0.18
C GLN A 62 -3.77 -7.49 0.27
N MET A 63 -2.56 -7.94 -0.07
CA MET A 63 -1.37 -7.11 -0.28
C MET A 63 -0.68 -7.55 -1.59
N ASN A 64 0.15 -6.67 -2.14
CA ASN A 64 1.03 -6.89 -3.29
C ASN A 64 2.21 -5.94 -3.17
N ASP A 65 3.30 -6.20 -3.90
CA ASP A 65 4.43 -5.26 -4.02
C ASP A 65 5.03 -4.88 -2.64
N VAL A 66 5.22 -5.87 -1.78
CA VAL A 66 5.67 -5.66 -0.39
C VAL A 66 7.19 -5.75 -0.32
N TYR A 67 7.86 -4.63 -0.63
CA TYR A 67 9.32 -4.55 -0.62
C TYR A 67 9.93 -4.17 0.73
N GLU A 68 9.13 -3.57 1.63
CA GLU A 68 9.61 -3.03 2.89
C GLU A 68 8.87 -3.64 4.09
N LEU A 69 9.64 -4.13 5.06
CA LEU A 69 9.11 -4.67 6.31
C LEU A 69 8.66 -3.56 7.26
N LEU A 70 9.47 -2.50 7.31
CA LEU A 70 9.34 -1.42 8.27
C LEU A 70 8.39 -0.34 7.74
N PRO A 71 7.71 0.38 8.64
CA PRO A 71 6.88 1.49 8.25
C PRO A 71 7.74 2.65 7.74
N LEU A 72 7.23 3.34 6.71
CA LEU A 72 7.85 4.52 6.12
C LEU A 72 7.35 5.81 6.77
N ASP A 73 7.95 6.95 6.39
CA ASP A 73 7.55 8.29 6.85
C ASP A 73 7.44 8.39 8.37
N LYS A 74 8.49 7.96 9.08
CA LYS A 74 8.56 7.95 10.56
C LYS A 74 7.44 7.15 11.23
N GLY A 75 6.97 6.08 10.58
CA GLY A 75 5.91 5.24 11.12
C GLY A 75 4.52 5.55 10.56
N CYS A 76 4.36 6.62 9.78
CA CYS A 76 3.04 7.06 9.31
C CYS A 76 2.46 6.19 8.19
N LYS A 77 3.28 5.41 7.47
CA LYS A 77 2.83 4.63 6.30
C LYS A 77 3.28 3.17 6.35
N GLY A 78 2.39 2.26 5.96
CA GLY A 78 2.72 0.84 5.76
C GLY A 78 3.20 0.10 7.00
N GLY A 79 4.07 -0.89 6.80
CA GLY A 79 4.68 -1.73 7.83
C GLY A 79 3.88 -2.99 8.15
N LEU A 80 4.55 -4.15 8.11
CA LEU A 80 3.89 -5.45 8.30
C LEU A 80 3.36 -5.68 9.73
N ALA A 81 3.90 -4.99 10.73
CA ALA A 81 3.34 -5.00 12.09
C ALA A 81 1.92 -4.41 12.13
N ARG A 82 1.65 -3.37 11.33
CA ARG A 82 0.31 -2.78 11.22
C ARG A 82 -0.64 -3.72 10.49
N VAL A 83 -0.15 -4.38 9.44
CA VAL A 83 -0.92 -5.43 8.74
C VAL A 83 -1.27 -6.56 9.69
N ALA A 84 -0.34 -7.02 10.52
CA ALA A 84 -0.58 -8.07 11.50
C ALA A 84 -1.71 -7.68 12.48
N TYR A 85 -1.71 -6.45 12.96
CA TYR A 85 -2.79 -5.92 13.80
C TYR A 85 -4.14 -5.89 13.05
N ILE A 86 -4.16 -5.39 11.80
CA ILE A 86 -5.39 -5.36 10.98
C ILE A 86 -5.92 -6.78 10.77
N ARG A 87 -5.05 -7.73 10.39
CA ARG A 87 -5.40 -9.14 10.22
C ARG A 87 -6.00 -9.73 11.50
N GLN A 88 -5.40 -9.47 12.65
CA GLN A 88 -5.88 -9.96 13.94
C GLN A 88 -7.29 -9.42 14.24
N SER A 89 -7.51 -8.11 14.05
CA SER A 89 -8.82 -7.49 14.25
C SER A 89 -9.87 -8.06 13.29
N LEU A 90 -9.55 -8.20 12.00
CA LEU A 90 -10.46 -8.78 11.02
C LEU A 90 -10.80 -10.25 11.33
N LYS A 91 -9.83 -11.05 11.76
CA LYS A 91 -10.07 -12.44 12.18
C LYS A 91 -10.93 -12.54 13.44
N GLN A 92 -10.86 -11.56 14.35
CA GLN A 92 -11.77 -11.47 15.51
C GLN A 92 -13.19 -11.11 15.09
N GLU A 93 -13.34 -10.26 14.07
CA GLU A 93 -14.66 -9.89 13.54
C GLU A 93 -15.31 -11.02 12.73
N ASN A 94 -14.52 -11.74 11.93
CA ASN A 94 -14.99 -12.86 11.13
C ASN A 94 -13.88 -13.90 10.94
N SER A 95 -14.10 -15.13 11.39
CA SER A 95 -13.15 -16.23 11.23
C SER A 95 -12.88 -16.60 9.78
N ASN A 96 -13.80 -16.30 8.87
CA ASN A 96 -13.68 -16.48 7.43
C ASN A 96 -12.86 -15.35 6.76
N THR A 97 -11.75 -14.97 7.40
CA THR A 97 -10.82 -13.95 6.93
C THR A 97 -9.56 -14.60 6.39
N TYR A 98 -9.25 -14.35 5.12
CA TYR A 98 -8.04 -14.83 4.45
C TYR A 98 -7.11 -13.69 4.10
N THR A 99 -5.82 -13.91 4.32
CA THR A 99 -4.75 -12.98 3.97
C THR A 99 -4.06 -13.47 2.70
N ILE A 100 -3.97 -12.60 1.70
CA ILE A 100 -3.46 -12.95 0.37
C ILE A 100 -2.30 -12.01 0.02
N LEU A 101 -1.21 -12.55 -0.53
CA LEU A 101 -0.10 -11.78 -1.08
C LEU A 101 0.04 -12.06 -2.58
N ALA A 102 -0.25 -11.06 -3.41
CA ALA A 102 -0.29 -11.19 -4.87
C ALA A 102 1.07 -10.93 -5.54
N GLY A 103 2.13 -11.55 -5.03
CA GLY A 103 3.47 -11.48 -5.61
C GLY A 103 4.25 -10.19 -5.35
N ASP A 104 5.43 -10.13 -5.94
CA ASP A 104 6.39 -9.03 -5.87
C ASP A 104 6.73 -8.61 -4.43
N PHE A 105 7.36 -9.53 -3.69
CA PHE A 105 7.77 -9.30 -2.31
C PHE A 105 9.22 -9.69 -2.05
N LEU A 106 9.88 -10.42 -2.97
CA LEU A 106 11.27 -10.81 -2.79
C LEU A 106 12.25 -9.73 -3.29
N SER A 107 12.00 -9.09 -4.43
CA SER A 107 12.93 -8.11 -5.00
C SER A 107 12.15 -6.91 -5.56
N PRO A 108 12.67 -5.67 -5.50
CA PRO A 108 13.94 -5.26 -4.89
C PRO A 108 13.76 -4.89 -3.42
N SER A 109 14.30 -5.69 -2.50
CA SER A 109 14.34 -5.34 -1.07
C SER A 109 15.74 -4.90 -0.67
N VAL A 110 15.86 -3.75 0.02
CA VAL A 110 17.15 -3.24 0.50
C VAL A 110 17.79 -4.22 1.48
N LEU A 111 16.97 -4.88 2.29
CA LEU A 111 17.43 -5.83 3.32
C LEU A 111 18.00 -7.12 2.72
N GLY A 112 17.55 -7.54 1.53
CA GLY A 112 18.03 -8.76 0.89
C GLY A 112 19.48 -8.69 0.44
N PHE A 113 19.96 -7.50 0.09
CA PHE A 113 21.34 -7.26 -0.33
C PHE A 113 22.34 -7.16 0.83
N LEU A 114 21.86 -7.12 2.09
CA LEU A 114 22.75 -7.00 3.25
C LEU A 114 23.55 -8.28 3.48
N THR A 115 24.84 -8.12 3.73
CA THR A 115 25.71 -9.22 4.20
C THR A 115 25.80 -9.19 5.71
N VAL A 116 25.39 -10.27 6.35
CA VAL A 116 25.47 -10.46 7.80
C VAL A 116 26.35 -11.68 8.06
N ASN A 117 27.41 -11.51 8.86
CA ASN A 117 28.36 -12.58 9.19
C ASN A 117 28.97 -13.26 7.93
N GLY A 118 29.27 -12.48 6.89
CA GLY A 118 29.85 -12.98 5.65
C GLY A 118 28.88 -13.72 4.71
N THR A 119 27.58 -13.75 5.03
CA THR A 119 26.54 -14.35 4.18
C THR A 119 25.50 -13.30 3.77
N ILE A 120 25.13 -13.27 2.48
CA ILE A 120 24.04 -12.42 1.98
C ILE A 120 22.71 -12.92 2.57
N PHE A 121 21.90 -12.00 3.08
CA PHE A 121 20.64 -12.34 3.75
C PHE A 121 19.59 -12.94 2.79
N ASN A 122 19.66 -12.59 1.50
CA ASN A 122 18.92 -13.19 0.37
C ASN A 122 17.42 -13.38 0.67
N GLU A 123 16.79 -12.31 1.14
CA GLU A 123 15.35 -12.21 1.39
C GLU A 123 14.75 -13.14 2.45
N LYS A 124 15.58 -13.86 3.21
CA LYS A 124 15.14 -14.73 4.30
C LYS A 124 14.34 -13.99 5.37
N GLN A 125 14.66 -12.73 5.62
CA GLN A 125 13.96 -11.87 6.58
C GLN A 125 12.51 -11.58 6.16
N ILE A 126 12.28 -11.39 4.86
CA ILE A 126 10.95 -11.15 4.31
C ILE A 126 10.13 -12.43 4.42
N ILE A 127 10.69 -13.56 4.01
CA ILE A 127 10.04 -14.87 4.12
C ILE A 127 9.66 -15.17 5.58
N ALA A 128 10.59 -14.97 6.52
CA ALA A 128 10.33 -15.18 7.94
C ALA A 128 9.23 -14.27 8.48
N THR A 129 9.20 -13.00 8.05
CA THR A 129 8.17 -12.05 8.49
C THR A 129 6.79 -12.40 7.92
N ILE A 130 6.71 -12.75 6.63
CA ILE A 130 5.46 -13.18 5.98
C ILE A 130 4.91 -14.47 6.61
N ASN A 131 5.79 -15.44 6.91
CA ASN A 131 5.42 -16.65 7.63
C ASN A 131 4.85 -16.32 9.03
N THR A 132 5.48 -15.38 9.74
CA THR A 132 5.03 -14.93 11.07
C THR A 132 3.69 -14.19 10.99
N LEU A 133 3.47 -13.39 9.93
CA LEU A 133 2.21 -12.70 9.67
C LEU A 133 1.05 -13.70 9.42
N GLY A 134 1.37 -14.89 8.91
CA GLY A 134 0.41 -15.95 8.64
C GLY A 134 -0.44 -15.67 7.41
N VAL A 135 0.21 -15.33 6.30
CA VAL A 135 -0.43 -15.24 4.98
C VAL A 135 -0.98 -16.62 4.59
N ASP A 136 -2.21 -16.66 4.10
CA ASP A 136 -2.91 -17.90 3.77
C ASP A 136 -2.61 -18.33 2.31
N PHE A 137 -2.48 -17.36 1.40
CA PHE A 137 -2.20 -17.61 -0.02
C PHE A 137 -1.19 -16.62 -0.59
N VAL A 138 -0.29 -17.11 -1.45
CA VAL A 138 0.72 -16.32 -2.16
C VAL A 138 0.74 -16.70 -3.63
N THR A 139 0.93 -15.71 -4.52
CA THR A 139 1.26 -15.94 -5.93
C THR A 139 2.66 -15.41 -6.26
N PHE A 140 3.23 -15.85 -7.38
CA PHE A 140 4.45 -15.25 -7.93
C PHE A 140 4.08 -14.01 -8.75
N GLY A 141 4.85 -12.93 -8.57
CA GLY A 141 4.95 -11.79 -9.46
C GLY A 141 6.17 -11.93 -10.37
N ASN A 142 6.53 -10.84 -11.05
CA ASN A 142 7.65 -10.85 -12.00
C ASN A 142 9.01 -10.79 -11.30
N HIS A 143 9.11 -10.17 -10.12
CA HIS A 143 10.37 -9.99 -9.42
C HIS A 143 10.79 -11.18 -8.55
N GLU A 144 9.93 -12.17 -8.35
CA GLU A 144 10.29 -13.40 -7.62
C GLU A 144 11.41 -14.21 -8.31
N PHE A 145 11.65 -13.98 -9.60
CA PHE A 145 12.65 -14.70 -10.40
C PHE A 145 13.97 -13.92 -10.58
N ASP A 146 14.09 -12.73 -10.00
CA ASP A 146 15.30 -11.89 -10.09
C ASP A 146 16.41 -12.31 -9.12
N LEU A 147 16.13 -13.29 -8.24
CA LEU A 147 17.10 -13.88 -7.32
C LEU A 147 18.04 -14.83 -8.10
N SER A 148 19.11 -14.27 -8.69
CA SER A 148 20.14 -15.01 -9.45
C SER A 148 21.51 -14.96 -8.80
#